data_AF-A0A944WHM6-F1
#
_entry.id   AF-A0A944WHM6-F1
#
_cell.length_a   1.000
_cell.length_b   1.000
_cell.length_c   1.000
_cell.angle_alpha   90.00
_cell.angle_beta   90.00
_cell.angle_gamma   90.00
#
_symmetry.space_group_name_H-M   'P 1'
#
loop_
_entity.id
_entity.type
_entity.pdbx_description
1 polymer ?
#
loop_
_entity_poly.entity_id
_entity_poly.type
_entity_poly.pdbx_seq_one_letter_code
_entity_poly.pdbx_strand_id
1 'polypeptide(L)'
;FETRFSPMLCQHCGNAGCETVCPVYATYHNPEGLNAMVYNRCVGTRYCSNNCAYKVRRFNWFNYEFPAPLDQQLNTTITTREVGVMEKCTFCVQRIKDAKYDAKNLGRDLEDGEVVTACQQTCPTKAITFGNLMDSESKVAKNALRDNPAKRDRQYEVLAELNYKPAVTYLKKVNTREVNGHDSDNHGSHEQEQAHS
;
A
#
# COMPACT_ATOMS: atom_id res chain seq x y z
N PHE A 1 -14.44 -10.05 22.37
CA PHE A 1 -13.83 -8.88 21.69
C PHE A 1 -13.30 -9.32 20.34
N GLU A 2 -13.52 -8.53 19.29
CA GLU A 2 -13.04 -8.88 17.94
C GLU A 2 -11.70 -8.19 17.69
N THR A 3 -10.63 -8.98 17.50
CA THR A 3 -9.31 -8.45 17.15
C THR A 3 -9.23 -8.14 15.65
N ARG A 4 -8.71 -6.96 15.32
CA ARG A 4 -8.49 -6.52 13.93
C ARG A 4 -7.01 -6.24 13.69
N PHE A 5 -6.51 -6.73 12.58
CA PHE A 5 -5.14 -6.49 12.13
C PHE A 5 -5.19 -5.62 10.88
N SER A 6 -4.43 -4.52 10.88
CA SER A 6 -4.25 -3.66 9.71
C SER A 6 -2.77 -3.37 9.54
N PRO A 7 -2.12 -3.87 8.47
CA PRO A 7 -0.71 -3.60 8.23
C PRO A 7 -0.52 -2.12 7.87
N MET A 8 0.25 -1.39 8.67
CA MET A 8 0.55 0.02 8.43
C MET A 8 1.94 0.18 7.84
N LEU A 9 1.99 0.61 6.58
CA LEU A 9 3.20 0.93 5.83
C LEU A 9 3.21 2.40 5.40
N CYS A 10 4.26 2.84 4.69
CA CYS A 10 4.25 4.18 4.10
C CYS A 10 3.15 4.30 3.06
N GLN A 11 2.23 5.24 3.26
CA GLN A 11 1.07 5.39 2.41
C GLN A 11 1.37 6.11 1.08
N HIS A 12 2.61 6.58 0.87
CA HIS A 12 3.02 7.36 -0.30
C HIS A 12 2.02 8.47 -0.65
N CYS A 13 1.71 9.29 0.36
CA CYS A 13 0.72 10.37 0.32
C CYS A 13 0.98 11.37 -0.80
N GLY A 14 0.00 11.67 -1.65
CA GLY A 14 0.14 12.69 -2.70
C GLY A 14 0.28 14.12 -2.15
N ASN A 15 -0.32 14.40 -0.99
CA ASN A 15 -0.04 15.60 -0.21
C ASN A 15 0.81 15.20 0.99
N ALA A 16 2.10 14.94 0.80
CA ALA A 16 2.94 14.39 1.87
C ALA A 16 3.44 15.47 2.84
N GLY A 17 2.83 15.54 4.05
CA GLY A 17 3.36 16.40 5.12
C GLY A 17 4.82 16.09 5.50
N CYS A 18 5.25 14.83 5.34
CA CYS A 18 6.64 14.46 5.63
C CYS A 18 7.70 15.01 4.65
N GLU A 19 7.29 15.55 3.50
CA GLU A 19 8.20 16.16 2.51
C GLU A 19 8.53 17.61 2.83
N THR A 20 7.49 18.42 3.08
CA THR A 20 7.62 19.87 3.28
C THR A 20 8.46 20.24 4.50
N VAL A 21 8.60 19.31 5.45
CA VAL A 21 9.37 19.50 6.69
C VAL A 21 10.84 19.07 6.59
N CYS A 22 11.28 18.52 5.45
CA CYS A 22 12.67 18.09 5.29
C CYS A 22 13.54 19.26 4.80
N PRO A 23 14.46 19.80 5.62
CA PRO A 23 15.22 21.01 5.26
C PRO A 23 16.22 20.80 4.11
N VAL A 24 16.57 19.55 3.82
CA VAL A 24 17.60 19.18 2.83
C VAL A 24 17.01 18.47 1.61
N TYR A 25 15.69 18.38 1.50
CA TYR A 25 14.99 17.69 0.41
C TYR A 25 15.41 16.21 0.25
N ALA A 26 15.68 15.52 1.36
CA ALA A 26 15.93 14.08 1.35
C ALA A 26 14.69 13.25 1.03
N THR A 27 13.50 13.87 1.02
CA THR A 27 12.24 13.20 0.69
C THR A 27 11.44 14.09 -0.25
N TYR A 28 10.96 13.55 -1.36
CA TYR A 28 10.26 14.30 -2.41
C TYR A 28 9.35 13.35 -3.21
N HIS A 29 8.36 13.89 -3.92
CA HIS A 29 7.59 13.13 -4.91
C HIS A 29 8.37 12.92 -6.19
N ASN A 30 8.54 11.65 -6.60
CA ASN A 30 9.05 11.35 -7.93
C ASN A 30 7.94 11.51 -9.00
N PRO A 31 8.29 11.53 -10.30
CA PRO A 31 7.30 11.66 -11.39
C PRO A 31 6.26 10.52 -11.45
N GLU A 32 6.52 9.40 -10.79
CA GLU A 32 5.62 8.24 -10.71
C GLU A 32 4.61 8.37 -9.55
N GLY A 33 4.67 9.46 -8.78
CA GLY A 33 3.81 9.70 -7.62
C GLY A 33 4.28 8.97 -6.35
N LEU A 34 5.48 8.39 -6.34
CA LEU A 34 6.06 7.79 -5.15
C LEU A 34 6.75 8.88 -4.31
N ASN A 35 6.41 8.94 -3.02
CA ASN A 35 7.28 9.61 -2.05
C ASN A 35 8.64 8.88 -2.01
N ALA A 36 9.69 9.48 -2.54
CA ALA A 36 11.05 8.96 -2.53
C ALA A 36 11.75 9.29 -1.20
N MET A 37 12.63 8.39 -0.75
CA MET A 37 13.54 8.64 0.37
C MET A 37 14.97 8.48 -0.14
N VAL A 38 15.72 9.58 -0.15
CA VAL A 38 17.11 9.63 -0.58
C VAL A 38 17.98 9.55 0.66
N TYR A 39 18.52 8.36 0.92
CA TYR A 39 19.22 8.04 2.17
C TYR A 39 20.45 8.92 2.41
N ASN A 40 21.30 9.09 1.40
CA ASN A 40 22.54 9.87 1.46
C ASN A 40 22.32 11.40 1.57
N ARG A 41 21.10 11.89 1.35
CA ARG A 41 20.75 13.31 1.55
C ARG A 41 20.23 13.57 2.96
N CYS A 42 19.87 12.54 3.71
CA CYS A 42 19.26 12.68 5.03
C CYS A 42 20.29 13.08 6.08
N VAL A 43 20.11 14.25 6.70
CA VAL A 43 20.96 14.74 7.81
C VAL A 43 20.40 14.42 9.20
N GLY A 44 19.41 13.53 9.28
CA GLY A 44 18.94 12.99 10.56
C GLY A 44 18.12 13.92 11.45
N THR A 45 17.49 14.98 10.92
CA THR A 45 16.64 15.90 11.72
C THR A 45 15.40 15.25 12.32
N ARG A 46 14.97 14.10 11.78
CA ARG A 46 13.79 13.30 12.21
C ARG A 46 12.43 13.99 12.09
N TYR A 47 12.36 15.24 11.66
CA TYR A 47 11.10 15.99 11.63
C TYR A 47 10.07 15.38 10.66
N CYS A 48 10.54 14.73 9.59
CA CYS A 48 9.70 13.96 8.66
C CYS A 48 8.93 12.79 9.33
N SER A 49 9.44 12.23 10.44
CA SER A 49 8.71 11.24 11.23
C SER A 49 7.61 11.89 12.08
N ASN A 50 7.91 13.02 12.70
CA ASN A 50 6.94 13.77 13.51
C ASN A 50 5.76 14.25 12.66
N ASN A 51 6.00 14.72 11.44
CA ASN A 51 4.92 15.16 10.55
C ASN A 51 4.20 14.01 9.81
N CYS A 52 4.73 12.80 9.85
CA CYS A 52 4.04 11.63 9.30
C CYS A 52 2.93 11.19 10.25
N ALA A 53 1.65 11.35 9.86
CA ALA A 53 0.50 10.93 10.67
C ALA A 53 0.52 9.43 11.00
N TYR A 54 1.06 8.61 10.10
CA TYR A 54 1.13 7.16 10.28
C TYR A 54 2.34 6.70 11.09
N LYS A 55 3.32 7.57 11.37
CA LYS A 55 4.56 7.24 12.09
C LYS A 55 5.28 6.01 11.53
N VAL A 56 5.32 5.90 10.20
CA VAL A 56 5.92 4.79 9.43
C VAL A 56 7.31 5.10 8.87
N ARG A 57 7.88 6.23 9.28
CA ARG A 57 9.29 6.57 9.07
C ARG A 57 10.09 5.95 10.23
N ARG A 58 11.16 5.22 9.93
CA ARG A 58 12.00 4.51 10.92
C ARG A 58 13.40 5.10 10.89
N PHE A 59 13.91 5.46 12.06
CA PHE A 59 15.22 6.11 12.16
C PHE A 59 16.28 5.10 12.56
N ASN A 60 17.45 5.14 11.91
CA ASN A 60 18.60 4.33 12.28
C ASN A 60 19.36 4.99 13.43
N TRP A 61 19.15 4.47 14.63
CA TRP A 61 19.79 4.96 15.85
C TRP A 61 21.21 4.48 16.06
N PHE A 62 21.51 3.28 15.58
CA PHE A 62 22.75 2.59 15.81
C PHE A 62 23.45 2.30 14.49
N ASN A 63 24.76 2.05 14.56
CA ASN A 63 25.47 1.44 13.45
C ASN A 63 25.16 -0.06 13.47
N TYR A 64 24.53 -0.56 12.41
CA TYR A 64 24.23 -1.98 12.27
C TYR A 64 25.33 -2.64 11.46
N GLU A 65 26.09 -3.51 12.11
CA GLU A 65 27.17 -4.27 11.47
C GLU A 65 26.69 -5.67 11.09
N PHE A 66 27.07 -6.13 9.91
CA PHE A 66 26.77 -7.46 9.39
C PHE A 66 28.10 -8.22 9.25
N PRO A 67 28.58 -8.90 10.30
CA PRO A 67 29.84 -9.63 10.24
C PRO A 67 29.73 -10.81 9.27
N ALA A 68 30.84 -11.20 8.64
CA ALA A 68 30.86 -12.35 7.76
C ALA A 68 30.43 -13.64 8.50
N PRO A 69 29.49 -14.45 7.97
CA PRO A 69 28.92 -14.41 6.62
C PRO A 69 27.51 -13.77 6.51
N LEU A 70 27.04 -13.03 7.53
CA LEU A 70 25.70 -12.42 7.53
C LEU A 70 25.55 -11.33 6.47
N ASP A 71 26.65 -10.71 6.04
CA ASP A 71 26.71 -9.76 4.94
C ASP A 71 26.18 -10.34 3.62
N GLN A 72 26.29 -11.67 3.41
CA GLN A 72 25.79 -12.34 2.21
C GLN A 72 24.26 -12.37 2.11
N GLN A 73 23.53 -12.07 3.18
CA GLN A 73 22.07 -11.99 3.18
C GLN A 73 21.58 -10.63 2.64
N LEU A 74 22.48 -9.64 2.50
CA LEU A 74 22.12 -8.30 2.07
C LEU A 74 21.82 -8.30 0.57
N ASN A 75 20.74 -7.63 0.21
CA ASN A 75 20.38 -7.47 -1.19
C ASN A 75 21.23 -6.34 -1.81
N THR A 76 21.98 -6.67 -2.86
CA THR A 76 22.92 -5.75 -3.54
C THR A 76 22.24 -4.60 -4.29
N THR A 77 20.96 -4.73 -4.63
CA THR A 77 20.17 -3.70 -5.34
C THR A 77 19.65 -2.59 -4.43
N ILE A 78 19.73 -2.78 -3.10
CA ILE A 78 19.29 -1.79 -2.12
C ILE A 78 20.49 -1.23 -1.37
N THR A 79 20.46 0.06 -1.09
CA THR A 79 21.47 0.70 -0.23
C THR A 79 21.34 0.16 1.19
N THR A 80 22.44 -0.26 1.81
CA THR A 80 22.55 -0.46 3.26
C THR A 80 22.71 0.90 3.92
N ARG A 81 21.94 1.19 4.97
CA ARG A 81 21.87 2.56 5.53
C ARG A 81 22.78 2.67 6.74
N GLU A 82 23.40 3.83 6.87
CA GLU A 82 24.20 4.20 8.02
C GLU A 82 23.33 4.72 9.18
N VAL A 83 23.97 4.89 10.33
CA VAL A 83 23.40 5.60 11.47
C VAL A 83 23.01 7.03 11.09
N GLY A 84 21.95 7.55 11.70
CA GLY A 84 21.55 8.94 11.46
C GLY A 84 20.57 9.14 10.30
N VAL A 85 20.24 8.08 9.56
CA VAL A 85 19.38 8.16 8.37
C VAL A 85 17.95 7.69 8.66
N MET A 86 16.98 8.33 8.02
CA MET A 86 15.58 7.90 8.05
C MET A 86 15.27 6.90 6.94
N GLU A 87 14.44 5.93 7.25
CA GLU A 87 13.94 4.92 6.34
C GLU A 87 12.42 4.90 6.31
N LYS A 88 11.87 4.26 5.28
CA LYS A 88 10.44 3.96 5.15
C LYS A 88 10.23 2.87 4.11
N CYS A 89 9.01 2.35 4.02
CA CYS A 89 8.57 1.60 2.85
C CYS A 89 8.71 2.48 1.59
N THR A 90 9.35 1.95 0.55
CA THR A 90 9.58 2.61 -0.74
C THR A 90 8.83 1.93 -1.88
N PHE A 91 7.79 1.14 -1.56
CA PHE A 91 7.12 0.23 -2.50
C PHE A 91 8.09 -0.64 -3.32
N CYS A 92 9.19 -1.05 -2.69
CA CYS A 92 10.24 -1.85 -3.33
C CYS A 92 10.74 -1.18 -4.62
N VAL A 93 11.11 0.11 -4.54
CA VAL A 93 11.61 0.90 -5.68
C VAL A 93 12.69 0.20 -6.52
N GLN A 94 13.51 -0.65 -5.90
CA GLN A 94 14.48 -1.49 -6.61
C GLN A 94 13.79 -2.41 -7.64
N ARG A 95 12.71 -3.10 -7.24
CA ARG A 95 11.94 -3.98 -8.12
C ARG A 95 11.18 -3.20 -9.19
N ILE A 96 10.69 -2.00 -8.87
CA ILE A 96 10.05 -1.11 -9.84
C ILE A 96 11.05 -0.71 -10.92
N LYS A 97 12.26 -0.30 -10.52
CA LYS A 97 13.31 0.10 -11.45
C LYS A 97 13.76 -1.05 -12.34
N ASP A 98 14.04 -2.21 -11.76
CA ASP A 98 14.50 -3.39 -12.52
C ASP A 98 13.47 -3.78 -13.60
N ALA A 99 12.20 -3.94 -13.21
CA ALA A 99 11.15 -4.29 -14.17
C ALA A 99 10.94 -3.21 -15.25
N LYS A 100 11.11 -1.93 -14.91
CA LYS A 100 11.06 -0.84 -15.89
C LYS A 100 12.23 -0.87 -16.87
N TYR A 101 13.43 -1.23 -16.41
CA TYR A 101 14.57 -1.40 -17.29
C TYR A 101 14.35 -2.58 -18.25
N ASP A 102 13.83 -3.71 -17.74
CA ASP A 102 13.53 -4.88 -18.56
C ASP A 102 12.45 -4.57 -19.62
N ALA A 103 11.34 -3.95 -19.24
CA ALA A 103 10.29 -3.55 -20.18
C ALA A 103 10.83 -2.58 -21.25
N LYS A 104 11.64 -1.59 -20.83
CA LYS A 104 12.27 -0.64 -21.75
C LYS A 104 13.23 -1.33 -22.73
N ASN A 105 14.00 -2.32 -22.27
CA ASN A 105 14.91 -3.08 -23.12
C ASN A 105 14.15 -3.93 -24.17
N LEU A 106 12.92 -4.34 -23.85
CA LEU A 106 12.01 -5.03 -24.77
C LEU A 106 11.21 -4.06 -25.68
N GLY A 107 11.38 -2.74 -25.52
CA GLY A 107 10.70 -1.74 -26.33
C GLY A 107 9.20 -1.60 -26.04
N ARG A 108 8.74 -2.00 -24.86
CA ARG A 108 7.34 -1.89 -24.43
C ARG A 108 7.21 -1.24 -23.06
N ASP A 109 5.98 -0.88 -22.72
CA ASP A 109 5.65 -0.41 -21.38
C ASP A 109 5.52 -1.57 -20.38
N LEU A 110 5.57 -1.19 -19.10
CA LEU A 110 5.44 -2.11 -17.97
C LEU A 110 4.00 -2.63 -17.87
N GLU A 111 3.84 -3.94 -17.80
CA GLU A 111 2.53 -4.60 -17.71
C GLU A 111 2.13 -4.89 -16.25
N ASP A 112 0.83 -5.06 -15.99
CA ASP A 112 0.33 -5.38 -14.65
C ASP A 112 0.83 -6.77 -14.19
N GLY A 113 1.38 -6.83 -12.99
CA GLY A 113 1.95 -8.05 -12.41
C GLY A 113 3.44 -8.28 -12.68
N GLU A 114 4.10 -7.47 -13.51
CA GLU A 114 5.56 -7.56 -13.70
C GLU A 114 6.33 -7.07 -12.47
N VAL A 115 5.78 -6.08 -11.77
CA VAL A 115 6.31 -5.64 -10.47
C VAL A 115 5.51 -6.30 -9.35
N VAL A 116 6.14 -7.25 -8.67
CA VAL A 116 5.62 -7.83 -7.42
C VAL A 116 6.46 -7.34 -6.24
N THR A 117 5.85 -6.58 -5.34
CA THR A 117 6.55 -6.10 -4.13
C THR A 117 6.86 -7.25 -3.18
N ALA A 118 7.89 -7.10 -2.33
CA ALA A 118 8.28 -8.16 -1.40
C ALA A 118 7.13 -8.52 -0.44
N CYS A 119 6.40 -7.53 0.08
CA CYS A 119 5.26 -7.78 0.97
C CYS A 119 4.06 -8.44 0.25
N GLN A 120 3.83 -8.10 -1.03
CA GLN A 120 2.83 -8.79 -1.86
C GLN A 120 3.21 -10.25 -2.14
N GLN A 121 4.46 -10.49 -2.52
CA GLN A 121 4.96 -11.83 -2.86
C GLN A 121 4.90 -12.78 -1.67
N THR A 122 5.31 -12.31 -0.49
CA THR A 122 5.40 -13.16 0.72
C THR A 122 4.04 -13.41 1.37
N CYS A 123 3.01 -12.61 1.08
CA CYS A 123 1.72 -12.73 1.73
C CYS A 123 0.95 -13.97 1.23
N PRO A 124 0.76 -15.02 2.06
CA PRO A 124 0.12 -16.26 1.61
C PRO A 124 -1.35 -16.06 1.26
N THR A 125 -2.03 -15.14 1.95
CA THR A 125 -3.43 -14.80 1.72
C THR A 125 -3.64 -13.79 0.59
N LYS A 126 -2.56 -13.32 -0.05
CA LYS A 126 -2.60 -12.34 -1.15
C LYS A 126 -3.35 -11.05 -0.77
N ALA A 127 -3.23 -10.62 0.48
CA ALA A 127 -3.94 -9.45 1.00
C ALA A 127 -3.48 -8.11 0.40
N ILE A 128 -2.26 -8.05 -0.12
CA ILE A 128 -1.69 -6.84 -0.74
C ILE A 128 -1.71 -7.02 -2.25
N THR A 129 -2.25 -6.04 -2.96
CA THR A 129 -2.15 -5.92 -4.42
C THR A 129 -1.44 -4.61 -4.74
N PHE A 130 -0.36 -4.70 -5.50
CA PHE A 130 0.40 -3.54 -5.99
C PHE A 130 0.34 -3.52 -7.52
N GLY A 131 0.35 -2.32 -8.11
CA GLY A 131 0.28 -2.11 -9.55
C GLY A 131 0.22 -0.61 -9.90
N ASN A 132 0.01 -0.33 -11.19
CA ASN A 132 -0.10 1.04 -11.69
C ASN A 132 -1.53 1.58 -11.53
N LEU A 133 -1.72 2.61 -10.71
CA LEU A 133 -3.03 3.24 -10.52
C LEU A 133 -3.53 4.02 -11.75
N MET A 134 -2.63 4.42 -12.66
CA MET A 134 -3.01 5.14 -13.89
C MET A 134 -3.51 4.20 -14.99
N ASP A 135 -3.27 2.89 -14.85
CA ASP A 135 -3.83 1.88 -15.75
C ASP A 135 -5.16 1.39 -15.19
N SER A 136 -6.25 1.73 -15.88
CA SER A 136 -7.62 1.35 -15.50
C SER A 136 -7.84 -0.15 -15.52
N GLU A 137 -7.07 -0.89 -16.31
CA GLU A 137 -7.18 -2.34 -16.43
C GLU A 137 -6.41 -3.10 -15.35
N SER A 138 -5.51 -2.42 -14.64
CA SER A 138 -4.72 -3.00 -13.55
C SER A 138 -5.60 -3.54 -12.41
N LYS A 139 -5.13 -4.62 -11.77
CA LYS A 139 -5.82 -5.19 -10.60
C LYS A 139 -5.98 -4.17 -9.47
N VAL A 140 -4.99 -3.29 -9.27
CA VAL A 140 -5.03 -2.30 -8.20
C VAL A 140 -6.07 -1.21 -8.46
N ALA A 141 -6.19 -0.71 -9.70
CA ALA A 141 -7.18 0.31 -10.05
C ALA A 141 -8.61 -0.23 -9.86
N LYS A 142 -8.86 -1.46 -10.33
CA LYS A 142 -10.14 -2.17 -10.16
C LYS A 142 -10.50 -2.42 -8.69
N ASN A 143 -9.51 -2.72 -7.84
CA ASN A 143 -9.74 -2.96 -6.42
C ASN A 143 -9.92 -1.66 -5.61
N ALA A 144 -9.13 -0.62 -5.91
CA ALA A 144 -9.10 0.62 -5.15
C ALA A 144 -10.27 1.56 -5.49
N LEU A 145 -10.79 1.50 -6.72
CA LEU A 145 -11.91 2.30 -7.20
C LEU A 145 -11.75 3.81 -6.93
N ARG A 146 -10.53 4.34 -7.04
CA ARG A 146 -10.22 5.74 -6.71
C ARG A 146 -10.97 6.75 -7.58
N ASP A 147 -11.15 6.43 -8.86
CA ASP A 147 -11.83 7.32 -9.83
C ASP A 147 -13.35 7.21 -9.79
N ASN A 148 -13.89 6.23 -9.06
CA ASN A 148 -15.35 6.00 -8.97
C ASN A 148 -15.83 5.91 -7.50
N PRO A 149 -15.83 7.02 -6.74
CA PRO A 149 -16.23 7.03 -5.33
C PRO A 149 -17.62 6.45 -5.08
N ALA A 150 -18.57 6.65 -6.00
CA ALA A 150 -19.93 6.12 -5.89
C ALA A 150 -20.01 4.59 -5.92
N LYS A 151 -18.98 3.90 -6.43
CA LYS A 151 -18.89 2.44 -6.47
C LYS A 151 -18.11 1.85 -5.28
N ARG A 152 -17.59 2.68 -4.38
CA ARG A 152 -16.85 2.23 -3.20
C ARG A 152 -17.82 1.68 -2.16
N ASP A 153 -17.62 0.43 -1.78
CA ASP A 153 -18.40 -0.25 -0.73
C ASP A 153 -17.51 -0.50 0.50
N ARG A 154 -16.35 -1.13 0.29
CA ARG A 154 -15.43 -1.53 1.38
C ARG A 154 -14.13 -0.75 1.40
N GLN A 155 -13.86 0.02 0.36
CA GLN A 155 -12.62 0.77 0.18
C GLN A 155 -12.60 1.98 1.12
N TYR A 156 -11.51 2.17 1.85
CA TYR A 156 -11.28 3.37 2.64
C TYR A 156 -9.79 3.75 2.68
N GLU A 157 -9.53 5.04 2.84
CA GLU A 157 -8.19 5.57 3.13
C GLU A 157 -8.03 5.77 4.64
N VAL A 158 -6.86 5.44 5.18
CA VAL A 158 -6.58 5.67 6.61
C VAL A 158 -6.32 7.15 6.83
N LEU A 159 -7.06 7.77 7.77
CA LEU A 159 -6.99 9.21 8.10
C LEU A 159 -7.28 10.11 6.89
N ALA A 160 -8.36 9.82 6.16
CA ALA A 160 -8.79 10.58 5.00
C ALA A 160 -9.08 12.07 5.33
N GLU A 161 -9.50 12.34 6.57
CA GLU A 161 -9.86 13.65 7.10
C GLU A 161 -8.68 14.63 7.09
N LEU A 162 -7.44 14.12 7.14
CA LEU A 162 -6.23 14.95 7.10
C LEU A 162 -5.83 15.39 5.69
N ASN A 163 -6.55 14.95 4.66
CA ASN A 163 -6.32 15.30 3.26
C ASN A 163 -4.86 15.09 2.79
N TYR A 164 -4.19 14.05 3.31
CA TYR A 164 -2.87 13.64 2.84
C TYR A 164 -2.92 12.86 1.52
N LYS A 165 -4.11 12.48 1.05
CA LYS A 165 -4.33 11.74 -0.21
C LYS A 165 -3.42 10.51 -0.33
N PRO A 166 -3.52 9.54 0.60
CA PRO A 166 -2.69 8.32 0.56
C PRO A 166 -2.90 7.56 -0.75
N ALA A 167 -1.83 6.91 -1.23
CA ALA A 167 -1.87 6.06 -2.43
C ALA A 167 -2.42 4.65 -2.14
N VAL A 168 -2.40 4.22 -0.87
CA VAL A 168 -2.89 2.92 -0.45
C VAL A 168 -4.36 3.02 -0.04
N THR A 169 -5.17 2.15 -0.61
CA THR A 169 -6.57 1.96 -0.24
C THR A 169 -6.70 0.64 0.53
N TYR A 170 -7.33 0.68 1.69
CA TYR A 170 -7.62 -0.51 2.50
C TYR A 170 -9.03 -1.02 2.21
N LEU A 171 -9.23 -2.33 2.37
CA LEU A 171 -10.55 -2.95 2.29
C LEU A 171 -11.04 -3.29 3.71
N LYS A 172 -12.25 -2.85 4.03
CA LYS A 172 -12.91 -3.12 5.31
C LYS A 172 -13.15 -4.62 5.46
N LYS A 173 -12.75 -5.16 6.61
CA LYS A 173 -13.04 -6.54 6.99
C LYS A 173 -14.56 -6.74 7.10
N VAL A 174 -15.08 -7.74 6.41
CA VAL A 174 -16.47 -8.20 6.54
C VAL A 174 -16.45 -9.45 7.40
N ASN A 175 -17.21 -9.43 8.51
CA ASN A 175 -17.41 -10.62 9.34
C ASN A 175 -18.80 -11.17 9.10
N THR A 176 -18.89 -12.44 8.75
CA THR A 176 -20.14 -13.19 8.73
C THR A 176 -20.39 -13.72 10.15
N ARG A 177 -21.56 -13.43 10.71
CA ARG A 177 -22.06 -14.10 11.93
C ARG A 177 -23.23 -14.98 11.50
N GLU A 178 -23.20 -16.25 11.89
CA GLU A 178 -24.37 -17.10 11.77
C GLU A 178 -25.44 -16.58 12.74
N VAL A 179 -26.59 -16.22 12.18
CA VAL A 179 -27.75 -15.80 12.97
C VAL A 179 -28.52 -17.09 13.28
N ASN A 180 -28.40 -17.59 14.51
CA ASN A 180 -29.27 -18.67 14.97
C ASN A 180 -30.66 -18.08 15.23
N GLY A 181 -31.65 -18.47 14.43
CA GLY A 181 -33.06 -18.12 14.63
C GLY A 181 -33.64 -17.14 13.62
N HIS A 182 -33.68 -17.53 12.34
CA HIS A 182 -34.74 -17.02 11.47
C HIS A 182 -35.70 -18.20 11.21
N ASP A 183 -36.74 -18.27 12.03
CA ASP A 183 -37.96 -19.00 11.67
C ASP A 183 -38.47 -18.38 10.38
N SER A 184 -38.10 -19.00 9.25
CA SER A 184 -38.70 -18.72 7.96
C SER A 184 -39.95 -19.59 7.81
N ASP A 185 -40.83 -19.49 8.80
CA ASP A 185 -42.20 -19.99 8.68
C ASP A 185 -43.10 -18.85 8.20
N ASN A 186 -43.71 -19.09 7.05
CA ASN A 186 -44.76 -18.32 6.40
C ASN A 186 -44.36 -16.93 5.89
N HIS A 187 -44.23 -16.82 4.56
CA HIS A 187 -45.18 -16.07 3.74
C HIS A 187 -44.84 -16.26 2.25
N GLY A 188 -45.71 -16.96 1.51
CA GLY A 188 -45.64 -16.95 0.05
C GLY A 188 -46.30 -18.12 -0.69
N SER A 189 -47.58 -18.44 -0.42
CA SER A 189 -48.41 -19.14 -1.42
C SER A 189 -49.56 -18.23 -1.85
N HIS A 190 -49.34 -17.49 -2.93
CA HIS A 190 -50.41 -16.98 -3.76
C HIS A 190 -50.46 -17.85 -5.03
N GLU A 191 -51.25 -18.91 -5.00
CA GLU A 191 -51.84 -19.51 -6.19
C GLU A 191 -53.34 -19.20 -6.16
N GLN A 192 -53.74 -18.19 -6.92
CA GLN A 192 -55.13 -18.07 -7.36
C GLN A 192 -55.22 -18.79 -8.70
N GLU A 193 -55.61 -20.06 -8.67
CA GLU A 193 -56.13 -20.73 -9.86
C GLU A 193 -57.60 -20.34 -10.03
N GLN A 194 -57.86 -19.56 -11.08
CA GLN A 194 -59.17 -19.37 -11.65
C GLN A 194 -59.64 -20.68 -12.29
N ALA A 195 -60.78 -21.22 -11.86
CA ALA A 195 -61.54 -22.17 -12.66
C ALA A 195 -62.94 -21.60 -12.88
N HIS A 196 -63.16 -21.19 -14.13
CA HIS A 196 -64.45 -20.92 -14.72
C HIS A 196 -65.26 -22.23 -14.85
N SER A 197 -66.57 -22.09 -14.57
CA SER A 197 -67.71 -22.90 -15.08
C SER A 197 -67.87 -24.34 -14.59
#